data_AF-V4KC81-F1
#
_entry.id   AF-V4KC81-F1
#
_cell.length_a   1.000
_cell.length_b   1.000
_cell.length_c   1.000
_cell.angle_alpha   90.00
_cell.angle_beta   90.00
_cell.angle_gamma   90.00
#
_symmetry.space_group_name_H-M   'P 1'
#
loop_
_entity.id
_entity.type
_entity.pdbx_description
1 polymer ?
#
loop_
_entity_poly.entity_id
_entity_poly.type
_entity_poly.pdbx_seq_one_letter_code
_entity_poly.pdbx_strand_id
1 'polypeptide(L)'
;MRGSSRACSAIGDVERVVVLDAGALFAGVQLRLPLSVTTGLVVDEVRDEGSRTDLERALEAGKLLVIDPEQEFIEEAIGVARSARTLDRLSRADLGVIALALEVRGCGKKVAVASDDYAVQVTALRAGLEVIPVRYRGVREAKRHNPLGQSKWRR
;
A
#
# COMPACT_ATOMS: atom_id res chain seq x y z
N MET A 1 18.03 -8.37 -18.78
CA MET A 1 16.61 -7.96 -18.88
C MET A 1 15.83 -8.99 -18.09
N ARG A 2 15.22 -8.62 -16.95
CA ARG A 2 14.37 -9.55 -16.20
C ARG A 2 13.15 -9.86 -17.07
N GLY A 3 12.75 -11.13 -17.14
CA GLY A 3 11.73 -11.62 -18.06
C GLY A 3 10.36 -10.96 -17.84
N SER A 4 9.40 -11.27 -18.72
CA SER A 4 8.00 -10.85 -18.54
C SER A 4 7.43 -11.52 -17.28
N SER A 5 7.44 -10.82 -16.16
CA SER A 5 6.84 -11.31 -14.91
C SER A 5 5.31 -11.37 -15.03
N ARG A 6 4.65 -12.12 -14.13
CA ARG A 6 3.18 -12.18 -14.10
C ARG A 6 2.56 -10.79 -13.94
N ALA A 7 3.18 -9.92 -13.13
CA ALA A 7 2.73 -8.55 -12.99
C ALA A 7 2.78 -7.78 -14.31
N CYS A 8 3.86 -7.91 -15.09
CA CYS A 8 4.00 -7.23 -16.39
C CYS A 8 2.90 -7.65 -17.37
N SER A 9 2.55 -8.95 -17.42
CA SER A 9 1.47 -9.44 -18.29
C SER A 9 0.09 -8.97 -17.83
N ALA A 10 -0.16 -8.92 -16.52
CA ALA A 10 -1.45 -8.54 -15.96
C ALA A 10 -1.77 -7.04 -16.14
N ILE A 11 -0.77 -6.17 -16.03
CA ILE A 11 -0.96 -4.71 -16.15
C ILE A 11 -0.96 -4.20 -17.60
N GLY A 12 -0.47 -5.00 -18.56
CA GLY A 12 -0.47 -4.65 -19.98
C GLY A 12 0.18 -3.29 -20.29
N ASP A 13 -0.51 -2.45 -21.06
CA ASP A 13 0.00 -1.15 -21.55
C ASP A 13 -0.16 0.01 -20.57
N VAL A 14 -0.67 -0.24 -19.37
CA VAL A 14 -0.93 0.82 -18.37
C VAL A 14 0.39 1.49 -17.96
N GLU A 15 0.49 2.82 -18.10
CA GLU A 15 1.72 3.56 -17.82
C GLU A 15 1.95 3.84 -16.32
N ARG A 16 0.86 4.02 -15.56
CA ARG A 16 0.88 4.35 -14.13
C ARG A 16 0.06 3.35 -13.36
N VAL A 17 0.67 2.72 -12.38
CA VAL A 17 0.05 1.71 -11.52
C VAL A 17 0.15 2.16 -10.09
N VAL A 18 -0.96 2.05 -9.35
CA VAL A 18 -0.98 2.28 -7.91
C VAL A 18 -1.09 0.94 -7.21
N VAL A 19 -0.15 0.65 -6.31
CA VAL A 19 -0.19 -0.53 -5.45
C VAL A 19 -0.86 -0.13 -4.13
N LEU A 20 -1.88 -0.90 -3.74
CA LEU A 20 -2.70 -0.60 -2.56
C LEU A 20 -2.33 -1.53 -1.40
N ASP A 21 -2.06 -0.94 -0.23
CA ASP A 21 -2.05 -1.66 1.04
C ASP A 21 -3.46 -1.80 1.63
N ALA A 22 -3.58 -2.41 2.82
CA ALA A 22 -4.87 -2.59 3.47
C ALA A 22 -5.54 -1.25 3.82
N GLY A 23 -4.78 -0.28 4.33
CA GLY A 23 -5.27 1.07 4.64
C GLY A 23 -5.91 1.76 3.43
N ALA A 24 -5.30 1.64 2.25
CA ALA A 24 -5.84 2.13 1.00
C ALA A 24 -7.15 1.43 0.59
N LEU A 25 -7.24 0.11 0.78
CA LEU A 25 -8.46 -0.65 0.51
C LEU A 25 -9.60 -0.27 1.44
N PHE A 26 -9.34 -0.14 2.74
CA PHE A 26 -10.32 0.30 3.72
C PHE A 26 -10.80 1.74 3.46
N ALA A 27 -9.93 2.59 2.89
CA ALA A 27 -10.28 3.95 2.50
C ALA A 27 -11.05 4.03 1.17
N GLY A 28 -11.27 2.91 0.46
CA GLY A 28 -11.99 2.84 -0.81
C GLY A 28 -11.22 3.44 -1.99
N VAL A 29 -9.88 3.44 -1.95
CA VAL A 29 -9.03 4.01 -3.00
C VAL A 29 -9.23 3.28 -4.34
N GLN A 30 -9.39 1.95 -4.30
CA GLN A 30 -9.61 1.06 -5.44
C GLN A 30 -10.82 1.47 -6.29
N LEU A 31 -11.86 2.06 -5.69
CA LEU A 31 -13.07 2.48 -6.43
C LEU A 31 -12.85 3.77 -7.23
N ARG A 32 -11.86 4.56 -6.85
CA ARG A 32 -11.57 5.90 -7.38
C ARG A 32 -10.53 5.90 -8.50
N LEU A 33 -9.84 4.79 -8.70
CA LEU A 33 -8.81 4.63 -9.72
C LEU A 33 -9.36 3.85 -10.92
N PRO A 34 -8.87 4.12 -12.14
CA PRO A 34 -9.22 3.32 -13.31
C PRO A 34 -8.64 1.90 -13.24
N LEU A 35 -7.43 1.77 -12.69
CA LEU A 35 -6.77 0.51 -12.39
C LEU A 35 -5.84 0.68 -11.19
N SER A 36 -5.81 -0.34 -10.34
CA SER A 36 -4.91 -0.48 -9.20
C SER A 36 -4.58 -1.96 -9.00
N VAL A 37 -3.52 -2.24 -8.24
CA VAL A 37 -3.10 -3.61 -7.93
C VAL A 37 -2.88 -3.79 -6.44
N THR A 38 -3.04 -5.01 -5.94
CA THR A 38 -2.72 -5.38 -4.56
C THR A 38 -2.28 -6.85 -4.50
N THR A 39 -1.91 -7.33 -3.32
CA THR A 39 -1.51 -8.73 -3.08
C THR A 39 -2.62 -9.54 -2.44
N GLY A 40 -2.57 -10.87 -2.56
CA GLY A 40 -3.51 -11.75 -1.89
C GLY A 40 -3.44 -11.62 -0.36
N LEU A 41 -2.25 -11.42 0.20
CA LEU A 41 -2.07 -11.20 1.64
C LEU A 41 -2.80 -9.95 2.14
N VAL A 42 -2.80 -8.87 1.36
CA VAL A 42 -3.55 -7.66 1.71
C VAL A 42 -5.07 -7.90 1.61
N VAL A 43 -5.52 -8.67 0.61
CA VAL A 43 -6.93 -9.07 0.49
C VAL A 43 -7.40 -9.87 1.71
N ASP A 44 -6.57 -10.75 2.25
CA ASP A 44 -6.88 -11.57 3.43
C ASP A 44 -7.07 -10.75 4.73
N GLU A 45 -6.54 -9.53 4.77
CA GLU A 45 -6.71 -8.58 5.87
C GLU A 45 -8.07 -7.86 5.82
N VAL A 46 -8.70 -7.78 4.64
CA VAL A 46 -10.00 -7.11 4.45
C VAL A 46 -11.13 -8.01 4.91
N ARG A 47 -11.57 -7.82 6.16
CA ARG A 47 -12.56 -8.70 6.81
C ARG A 47 -13.92 -8.07 7.04
N ASP A 48 -14.00 -6.74 7.14
CA ASP A 48 -15.27 -6.05 7.36
C ASP A 48 -16.15 -6.09 6.11
N GLU A 49 -17.46 -6.21 6.31
CA GLU A 49 -18.43 -6.42 5.24
C GLU A 49 -18.48 -5.26 4.23
N GLY A 50 -18.34 -4.02 4.73
CA GLY A 50 -18.32 -2.82 3.89
C GLY A 50 -17.13 -2.80 2.94
N SER A 51 -15.92 -2.96 3.47
CA SER A 51 -14.70 -2.98 2.66
C SER A 51 -14.62 -4.21 1.76
N ARG A 52 -15.18 -5.36 2.18
CA ARG A 52 -15.34 -6.53 1.29
C ARG A 52 -16.24 -6.25 0.10
N THR A 53 -17.39 -5.60 0.33
CA THR A 53 -18.30 -5.22 -0.76
C THR A 53 -17.59 -4.28 -1.75
N ASP A 54 -16.83 -3.30 -1.24
CA ASP A 54 -16.09 -2.36 -2.08
C ASP A 54 -14.91 -3.02 -2.81
N LEU A 55 -14.26 -4.01 -2.19
CA LEU A 55 -13.24 -4.85 -2.80
C LEU A 55 -13.82 -5.66 -3.97
N GLU A 56 -14.90 -6.41 -3.73
CA GLU A 56 -15.57 -7.25 -4.74
C GLU A 56 -16.01 -6.41 -5.95
N ARG A 57 -16.64 -5.26 -5.72
CA ARG A 57 -17.02 -4.33 -6.79
C ARG A 57 -15.83 -3.86 -7.64
N ALA A 58 -14.69 -3.59 -7.01
CA ALA A 58 -13.50 -3.16 -7.72
C ALA A 58 -12.89 -4.30 -8.56
N LEU A 59 -12.90 -5.53 -8.04
CA LEU A 59 -12.46 -6.73 -8.76
C LEU A 59 -13.37 -7.02 -9.96
N GLU A 60 -14.70 -7.04 -9.76
CA GLU A 60 -15.69 -7.27 -10.81
C GLU A 60 -15.62 -6.21 -11.92
N ALA A 61 -15.39 -4.95 -11.55
CA ALA A 61 -15.24 -3.85 -12.50
C ALA A 61 -13.86 -3.78 -13.19
N GLY A 62 -12.93 -4.69 -12.85
CA GLY A 62 -11.55 -4.67 -13.38
C GLY A 62 -10.72 -3.47 -12.93
N LYS A 63 -11.13 -2.78 -11.86
CA LYS A 63 -10.42 -1.63 -11.28
C LYS A 63 -9.33 -2.03 -10.29
N LEU A 64 -9.39 -3.25 -9.77
CA LEU A 64 -8.39 -3.82 -8.89
C LEU A 64 -7.96 -5.18 -9.44
N LEU A 65 -6.65 -5.43 -9.48
CA LEU A 65 -6.09 -6.75 -9.78
C LEU A 65 -5.34 -7.27 -8.55
N VAL A 66 -5.49 -8.56 -8.27
CA VAL A 66 -4.74 -9.25 -7.22
C VAL A 66 -3.57 -9.99 -7.86
N ILE A 67 -2.36 -9.58 -7.53
CA ILE A 67 -1.11 -10.08 -8.09
C ILE A 67 -0.14 -10.30 -6.95
N ASP A 68 0.26 -11.54 -6.72
CA ASP A 68 1.33 -11.83 -5.77
C ASP A 68 2.70 -11.69 -6.45
N PRO A 69 3.64 -10.97 -5.82
CA PRO A 69 4.95 -10.72 -6.40
C PRO A 69 5.81 -11.98 -6.43
N GLU A 70 6.76 -12.03 -7.36
CA GLU A 70 7.74 -13.10 -7.41
C GLU A 70 8.72 -13.04 -6.21
N GLN A 71 9.24 -14.20 -5.81
CA GLN A 71 10.09 -14.34 -4.62
C GLN A 71 11.34 -13.44 -4.66
N GLU A 72 11.91 -13.19 -5.85
CA GLU A 72 13.05 -12.30 -6.01
C GLU A 72 12.74 -10.85 -5.57
N PHE A 73 11.51 -10.37 -5.80
CA PHE A 73 11.09 -9.03 -5.39
C PHE A 73 10.75 -8.97 -3.91
N ILE A 74 10.30 -10.08 -3.31
CA ILE A 74 10.16 -10.19 -1.84
C ILE A 74 11.53 -10.06 -1.17
N GLU A 75 12.55 -10.73 -1.70
CA GLU A 75 13.92 -10.62 -1.18
C GLU A 75 14.49 -9.20 -1.36
N GLU A 76 14.22 -8.57 -2.50
CA GLU A 76 14.58 -7.17 -2.73
C GLU A 76 13.88 -6.24 -1.72
N ALA A 77 12.57 -6.40 -1.51
CA ALA A 77 11.80 -5.61 -0.53
C ALA A 77 12.35 -5.76 0.89
N ILE A 78 12.73 -6.98 1.30
CA ILE A 78 13.40 -7.24 2.58
C ILE A 78 14.74 -6.49 2.66
N GLY A 79 15.52 -6.50 1.58
CA GLY A 79 16.78 -5.75 1.48
C GLY A 79 16.56 -4.24 1.67
N VAL A 80 15.57 -3.67 0.99
CA VAL A 80 15.20 -2.25 1.13
C VAL A 80 14.75 -1.96 2.57
N ALA A 81 13.87 -2.78 3.14
CA ALA A 81 13.37 -2.62 4.51
C ALA A 81 14.49 -2.65 5.56
N ARG A 82 15.48 -3.54 5.40
CA ARG A 82 16.69 -3.55 6.25
C ARG A 82 17.46 -2.25 6.12
N SER A 83 17.67 -1.77 4.90
CA SER A 83 18.38 -0.51 4.65
C SER A 83 17.63 0.72 5.18
N ALA A 84 16.30 0.65 5.23
CA ALA A 84 15.39 1.67 5.76
C ALA A 84 15.27 1.62 7.29
N ARG A 85 15.74 0.54 7.94
CA ARG A 85 15.54 0.25 9.37
C ARG A 85 14.06 0.18 9.76
N THR A 86 13.27 -0.44 8.89
CA THR A 86 11.81 -0.63 9.07
C THR A 86 11.41 -2.10 9.11
N LEU A 87 12.31 -3.03 8.78
CA LEU A 87 11.98 -4.45 8.64
C LEU A 87 11.27 -5.05 9.87
N ASP A 88 11.66 -4.66 11.08
CA ASP A 88 11.08 -5.10 12.35
C ASP A 88 9.63 -4.64 12.57
N ARG A 89 9.17 -3.66 11.78
CA ARG A 89 7.83 -3.06 11.87
C ARG A 89 6.90 -3.47 10.73
N LEU A 90 7.44 -4.09 9.68
CA LEU A 90 6.69 -4.49 8.51
C LEU A 90 6.18 -5.92 8.67
N SER A 91 4.91 -6.13 8.35
CA SER A 91 4.32 -7.45 8.22
C SER A 91 4.71 -8.12 6.90
N ARG A 92 4.26 -9.37 6.71
CA ARG A 92 4.39 -10.06 5.42
C ARG A 92 3.58 -9.39 4.32
N ALA A 93 2.40 -8.86 4.64
CA ALA A 93 1.57 -8.14 3.67
C ALA A 93 2.26 -6.84 3.21
N ASP A 94 2.86 -6.10 4.15
CA ASP A 94 3.61 -4.88 3.85
C ASP A 94 4.80 -5.13 2.93
N LEU A 95 5.59 -6.18 3.21
CA LEU A 95 6.68 -6.60 2.34
C LEU A 95 6.18 -7.03 0.96
N GLY A 96 5.03 -7.69 0.90
CA GLY A 96 4.34 -8.04 -0.36
C GLY A 96 3.97 -6.81 -1.18
N VAL A 97 3.42 -5.76 -0.55
CA VAL A 97 3.08 -4.49 -1.21
C VAL A 97 4.32 -3.84 -1.83
N ILE A 98 5.41 -3.75 -1.05
CA ILE A 98 6.66 -3.15 -1.53
C ILE A 98 7.27 -3.99 -2.66
N ALA A 99 7.26 -5.32 -2.53
CA ALA A 99 7.76 -6.22 -3.56
C ALA A 99 6.97 -6.11 -4.87
N LEU A 100 5.64 -6.08 -4.80
CA LEU A 100 4.80 -5.88 -5.98
C LEU A 100 5.08 -4.53 -6.65
N ALA A 101 5.28 -3.48 -5.87
CA ALA A 101 5.65 -2.16 -6.39
C ALA A 101 7.01 -2.17 -7.10
N LEU A 102 8.00 -2.86 -6.54
CA LEU A 102 9.31 -3.05 -7.17
C LEU A 102 9.21 -3.85 -8.48
N GLU A 103 8.42 -4.91 -8.49
CA GLU A 103 8.18 -5.75 -9.67
C GLU A 103 7.52 -4.96 -10.80
N VAL A 104 6.43 -4.26 -10.50
CA VAL A 104 5.70 -3.45 -11.49
C VAL A 104 6.59 -2.33 -12.04
N ARG A 105 7.44 -1.72 -11.20
CA ARG A 105 8.45 -0.77 -11.68
C ARG A 105 9.48 -1.44 -12.60
N GLY A 106 9.87 -2.68 -12.30
CA GLY A 106 10.73 -3.50 -13.15
C GLY A 106 10.17 -3.72 -14.55
N CYS A 107 8.84 -3.70 -14.71
CA CYS A 107 8.15 -3.73 -16.00
C CYS A 107 8.22 -2.38 -16.77
N GLY A 108 8.98 -1.39 -16.29
CA GLY A 108 9.10 -0.07 -16.91
C GLY A 108 7.92 0.87 -16.65
N LYS A 109 7.08 0.58 -15.67
CA LYS A 109 5.91 1.39 -15.32
C LYS A 109 6.25 2.42 -14.25
N LYS A 110 5.49 3.52 -14.23
CA LYS A 110 5.48 4.45 -13.09
C LYS A 110 4.62 3.86 -11.99
N VAL A 111 5.16 3.82 -10.78
CA VAL A 111 4.51 3.18 -9.63
C VAL A 111 4.44 4.13 -8.46
N ALA A 112 3.27 4.12 -7.80
CA ALA A 112 3.08 4.70 -6.49
C ALA A 112 2.50 3.66 -5.52
N VAL A 113 2.89 3.72 -4.26
CA VAL A 113 2.30 2.94 -3.17
C VAL A 113 1.32 3.83 -2.41
N ALA A 114 0.06 3.42 -2.33
CA ALA A 114 -0.93 4.09 -1.49
C ALA A 114 -0.92 3.44 -0.10
N SER A 115 -0.63 4.22 0.93
CA SER A 115 -0.57 3.75 2.31
C SER A 115 -0.72 4.91 3.30
N ASP A 116 -1.23 4.64 4.50
CA ASP A 116 -1.17 5.54 5.67
C ASP A 116 -0.13 5.09 6.71
N ASP A 117 0.45 3.89 6.58
CA ASP A 117 1.48 3.36 7.48
C ASP A 117 2.85 3.99 7.23
N TYR A 118 3.44 4.56 8.28
CA TYR A 118 4.72 5.26 8.19
C TYR A 118 5.89 4.34 7.79
N ALA A 119 5.94 3.10 8.28
CA ALA A 119 7.01 2.16 7.94
C ALA A 119 6.93 1.74 6.47
N VAL A 120 5.72 1.49 5.95
CA VAL A 120 5.49 1.20 4.52
C VAL A 120 5.95 2.39 3.67
N GLN A 121 5.49 3.60 3.98
CA GLN A 121 5.85 4.82 3.24
C GLN A 121 7.35 5.07 3.22
N VAL A 122 8.02 4.98 4.38
CA VAL A 122 9.48 5.17 4.48
C VAL A 122 10.22 4.14 3.64
N THR A 123 9.77 2.88 3.66
CA THR A 123 10.42 1.82 2.89
C THR A 123 10.22 2.00 1.39
N ALA A 124 9.01 2.37 0.97
CA ALA A 124 8.72 2.67 -0.44
C ALA A 124 9.57 3.85 -0.95
N LEU A 125 9.68 4.93 -0.18
CA LEU A 125 10.55 6.07 -0.51
C LEU A 125 12.02 5.65 -0.57
N ARG A 126 12.49 4.79 0.35
CA ARG A 126 13.85 4.25 0.34
C ARG A 126 14.13 3.40 -0.90
N ALA A 127 13.13 2.69 -1.41
CA ALA A 127 13.20 1.97 -2.68
C ALA A 127 13.21 2.89 -3.90
N GLY A 128 12.93 4.19 -3.76
CA GLY A 128 12.75 5.13 -4.87
C GLY A 128 11.39 4.99 -5.56
N LEU A 129 10.35 4.61 -4.81
CA LEU A 129 8.96 4.55 -5.26
C LEU A 129 8.22 5.83 -4.84
N GLU A 130 7.20 6.21 -5.60
CA GLU A 130 6.29 7.28 -5.18
C GLU A 130 5.35 6.78 -4.08
N VAL A 131 4.88 7.70 -3.22
CA VAL A 131 3.92 7.39 -2.15
C VAL A 131 2.70 8.30 -2.27
N ILE A 132 1.51 7.71 -2.16
CA ILE A 132 0.24 8.41 -2.05
C ILE A 132 -0.26 8.25 -0.62
N PRO A 133 -0.20 9.29 0.22
CA PRO A 133 -0.71 9.22 1.58
C PRO A 133 -2.23 8.98 1.57
N VAL A 134 -2.67 7.94 2.27
CA VAL A 134 -4.10 7.62 2.41
C VAL A 134 -4.66 8.38 3.62
N ARG A 135 -5.86 8.94 3.46
CA ARG A 135 -6.63 9.52 4.57
C ARG A 135 -7.94 8.77 4.71
N TYR A 136 -8.13 8.14 5.86
CA TYR A 136 -9.37 7.44 6.15
C TYR A 136 -10.53 8.42 6.27
N ARG A 137 -11.62 8.20 5.52
CA ARG A 137 -12.82 9.06 5.55
C ARG A 137 -13.49 9.12 6.94
N GLY A 138 -13.23 8.14 7.81
CA GLY A 138 -13.84 8.03 9.13
C GLY A 138 -13.20 8.87 10.24
N VAL A 139 -11.97 9.38 10.07
CA VAL A 139 -11.37 10.25 11.09
C VAL A 139 -11.89 11.68 10.91
N ARG A 140 -13.07 11.96 11.48
CA ARG A 140 -13.33 13.31 12.01
C ARG A 140 -12.37 13.49 13.17
N GLU A 141 -11.51 14.51 13.12
CA GLU A 141 -10.53 14.88 14.14
C GLU A 141 -10.89 14.34 15.54
N ALA A 142 -10.23 13.27 15.98
CA ALA A 142 -10.21 12.95 17.39
C ALA A 142 -9.48 14.10 18.09
N LYS A 143 -10.23 14.87 18.88
CA LYS A 143 -9.78 16.04 19.66
C LYS A 143 -8.36 15.83 20.18
N ARG A 144 -7.50 16.83 19.98
CA ARG A 144 -6.21 16.97 20.68
C ARG A 144 -6.41 16.67 22.17
N HIS A 145 -5.88 15.54 22.63
CA HIS A 145 -5.75 15.28 24.06
C HIS A 145 -4.59 16.17 24.54
N ASN A 146 -4.91 17.21 25.33
CA ASN A 146 -3.89 18.03 26.00
C ASN A 146 -3.42 17.27 27.25
N PRO A 147 -2.21 16.67 27.30
CA PRO A 147 -1.78 15.88 28.45
C PRO A 147 -1.24 16.74 29.59
N LEU A 148 -1.20 18.06 29.45
CA LEU A 148 -0.67 18.96 30.46
C LEU A 148 -1.82 19.65 31.19
N GLY A 149 -2.29 18.96 32.23
CA GLY A 149 -2.75 19.65 33.42
C GLY A 149 -1.57 20.46 33.97
N GLN A 150 -1.67 21.79 33.93
CA GLN A 150 -0.92 22.64 34.83
C GLN A 150 -1.89 23.43 35.71
N SER A 151 -1.80 23.08 36.97
CA SER A 151 -2.39 23.71 38.13
C SER A 151 -1.75 25.08 38.39
N LYS A 152 -2.58 26.04 38.83
CA LYS A 152 -2.23 27.33 39.47
C LYS A 152 -1.47 28.30 38.54
N TRP A 153 -1.79 29.59 38.49
CA TRP A 153 -1.54 30.56 39.56
C TRP A 153 -2.64 31.61 39.68
N ARG A 154 -3.00 31.89 40.94
CA ARG A 154 -3.66 33.13 41.38
C ARG A 154 -2.74 34.32 41.11
N ARG A 155 -3.29 35.42 40.60
CA ARG A 155 -3.22 36.75 41.23
C ARG A 155 -4.41 37.57 40.77
#